data_AF-A0A182P4Z7-F1
#
_entry.id   AF-A0A182P4Z7-F1
#
_cell.length_a   1.000
_cell.length_b   1.000
_cell.length_c   1.000
_cell.angle_alpha   90.00
_cell.angle_beta   90.00
_cell.angle_gamma   90.00
#
_symmetry.space_group_name_H-M   'P 1'
#
loop_
_entity.id
_entity.type
_entity.pdbx_description
1 polymer ?
#
loop_
_entity_poly.entity_id
_entity_poly.type
_entity_poly.pdbx_seq_one_letter_code
_entity_poly.pdbx_strand_id
1 'polypeptide(L)'
;MLRPEVVERLDCPIVGLATSWSIGRKGVPLDNLEAVRTLFERKFWPFPKGKIRKSNSRASSLRELGNATYKKAPNEPGKALELYNQSICMAEEGSTDLGLAYANRSAVYFNRKLYRECLDNIALARNHNYPSQMMSKLVEREKRAKQFLENDVDNSSPSESSTTTKNSTIKSFLALSEDRRCLITTRYMEAGEKVLLEKPFVLVVEPELAYQRCDYCAATKKHSLIPCKGCTAVMYCNEECQAQAFQRYHQFECEIVDDLHLLFRGPKATRMFHVILRLFWQAILLLLEDPKKFLKCVAPAERESPRDSSGGECFALVAT
;
A
#
# COMPACT_ATOMS: atom_id res chain seq x y z
N MET A 1 33.39 -20.91 -1.72
CA MET A 1 34.38 -19.99 -2.31
C MET A 1 34.08 -19.89 -3.79
N LEU A 2 33.70 -18.71 -4.27
CA LEU A 2 33.35 -18.48 -5.69
C LEU A 2 34.61 -18.34 -6.54
N ARG A 3 34.55 -18.78 -7.80
CA ARG A 3 35.69 -18.88 -8.73
C ARG A 3 36.28 -17.50 -9.10
N PRO A 4 37.60 -17.41 -9.39
CA PRO A 4 38.30 -16.15 -9.65
C PRO A 4 37.72 -15.31 -10.78
N GLU A 5 37.15 -15.95 -11.83
CA GLU A 5 36.57 -15.21 -12.97
C GLU A 5 35.27 -14.45 -12.60
N VAL A 6 34.65 -14.78 -11.47
CA VAL A 6 33.46 -14.08 -10.93
C VAL A 6 33.85 -12.87 -10.09
N VAL A 7 35.09 -12.84 -9.59
CA VAL A 7 35.63 -11.77 -8.72
C VAL A 7 36.12 -10.58 -9.56
N GLU A 8 36.60 -10.80 -10.78
CA GLU A 8 37.18 -9.77 -11.66
C GLU A 8 36.14 -8.82 -12.32
N ARG A 9 34.84 -9.01 -12.08
CA ARG A 9 33.78 -8.08 -12.50
C ARG A 9 33.24 -7.18 -11.38
N LEU A 10 33.89 -7.18 -10.21
CA LEU A 10 33.43 -6.44 -9.02
C LEU A 10 34.42 -5.37 -8.51
N ASP A 11 35.28 -4.83 -9.39
CA ASP A 11 36.14 -3.70 -9.02
C ASP A 11 35.36 -2.37 -9.00
N CYS A 12 34.69 -2.13 -7.88
CA CYS A 12 34.24 -0.83 -7.39
C CYS A 12 35.22 -0.41 -6.28
N PRO A 13 35.95 0.72 -6.38
CA PRO A 13 36.86 1.15 -5.34
C PRO A 13 36.07 1.56 -4.08
N ILE A 14 36.40 0.93 -2.97
CA ILE A 14 35.66 0.99 -1.71
C ILE A 14 35.98 2.28 -0.95
N VAL A 15 34.94 3.01 -0.54
CA VAL A 15 34.69 3.19 0.90
C VAL A 15 33.19 3.03 1.18
N GLY A 16 32.87 1.99 1.96
CA GLY A 16 31.64 1.92 2.75
C GLY A 16 30.31 1.99 1.99
N LEU A 17 29.82 0.84 1.52
CA LEU A 17 28.44 0.62 1.09
C LEU A 17 27.91 1.66 0.07
N ALA A 18 28.14 1.31 -1.20
CA ALA A 18 27.67 1.93 -2.45
C ALA A 18 28.65 2.94 -3.09
N THR A 19 28.55 3.02 -4.43
CA THR A 19 28.95 4.14 -5.31
C THR A 19 30.23 4.01 -6.17
N SER A 20 30.21 3.13 -7.18
CA SER A 20 30.92 3.41 -8.45
C SER A 20 30.12 3.06 -9.71
N TRP A 21 28.80 3.22 -9.66
CA TRP A 21 28.13 3.73 -10.85
C TRP A 21 28.38 5.23 -10.83
N SER A 22 29.41 5.69 -11.54
CA SER A 22 29.43 7.06 -12.04
C SER A 22 28.24 7.17 -13.00
N ILE A 23 27.05 7.37 -12.43
CA ILE A 23 25.92 7.89 -13.18
C ILE A 23 26.45 9.21 -13.71
N GLY A 24 26.84 9.23 -14.99
CA GLY A 24 27.14 10.46 -15.69
C GLY A 24 25.88 11.30 -15.62
N ARG A 25 25.77 12.14 -14.59
CA ARG A 25 24.64 13.03 -14.39
C ARG A 25 24.79 14.13 -15.42
N LYS A 26 24.36 13.85 -16.65
CA LYS A 26 23.91 14.93 -17.52
C LYS A 26 22.73 15.53 -16.79
N GLY A 27 22.94 16.67 -16.14
CA GLY A 27 21.86 17.44 -15.53
C GLY A 27 20.91 17.80 -16.65
N VAL A 28 19.82 17.05 -16.79
CA VAL A 28 18.73 17.43 -17.68
C VAL A 28 17.87 18.38 -16.87
N PRO A 29 17.85 19.69 -17.19
CA PRO A 29 16.91 20.60 -16.56
C PRO A 29 15.50 20.14 -16.93
N LEU A 30 14.64 20.02 -15.93
CA LEU A 30 13.26 19.57 -16.10
C LEU A 30 12.35 20.57 -15.42
N ASP A 31 11.45 21.15 -16.22
CA ASP A 31 10.63 22.27 -15.79
C ASP A 31 9.41 21.82 -14.96
N ASN A 32 9.06 20.53 -15.00
CA ASN A 32 7.93 19.98 -14.26
C ASN A 32 8.07 18.47 -14.01
N LEU A 33 7.25 17.97 -13.07
CA LEU A 33 7.22 16.55 -12.68
C LEU A 33 6.88 15.63 -13.86
N GLU A 34 6.06 16.07 -14.82
CA GLU A 34 5.70 15.25 -16.00
C GLU A 34 6.92 14.94 -16.88
N ALA A 35 7.83 15.89 -17.01
CA ALA A 35 9.09 15.70 -17.75
C ALA A 35 10.02 14.72 -17.01
N VAL A 36 10.11 14.81 -15.67
CA VAL A 36 10.81 13.82 -14.83
C VAL A 36 10.19 12.43 -14.99
N ARG A 37 8.85 12.34 -14.98
CA ARG A 37 8.10 11.09 -15.15
C ARG A 37 8.39 10.45 -16.50
N THR A 38 8.33 11.23 -17.57
CA THR A 38 8.59 10.74 -18.94
C THR A 38 10.03 10.25 -19.09
N LEU A 39 10.99 10.90 -18.42
CA LEU A 39 12.39 10.50 -18.43
C LEU A 39 12.75 9.37 -17.49
N PHE A 40 11.98 9.10 -16.43
CA PHE A 40 12.15 7.93 -15.57
C PHE A 40 11.64 6.66 -16.28
N GLU A 41 12.13 6.45 -17.50
CA GLU A 41 11.89 5.26 -18.29
C GLU A 41 12.50 4.04 -17.60
N ARG A 42 11.86 2.88 -17.78
CA ARG A 42 12.32 1.57 -17.27
C ARG A 42 13.82 1.30 -17.49
N LYS A 43 14.44 1.91 -18.52
CA LYS A 43 15.87 1.79 -18.83
C LYS A 43 16.81 2.20 -17.69
N PHE A 44 16.36 3.06 -16.77
CA PHE A 44 17.16 3.52 -15.63
C PHE A 44 17.05 2.61 -14.41
N TRP A 45 16.12 1.64 -14.43
CA TRP A 45 16.00 0.68 -13.36
C TRP A 45 17.02 -0.46 -13.54
N PRO A 46 17.79 -0.83 -12.50
CA PRO A 46 18.83 -1.85 -12.61
C PRO A 46 18.26 -3.26 -12.80
N PHE A 47 16.93 -3.44 -12.71
CA PHE A 47 16.28 -4.74 -12.92
C PHE A 47 15.56 -4.77 -14.28
N PRO A 48 15.79 -5.82 -15.11
CA PRO A 48 15.07 -5.98 -16.37
C PRO A 48 13.56 -6.01 -16.12
N LYS A 49 12.75 -5.66 -17.12
CA LYS A 49 11.28 -5.72 -16.99
C LYS A 49 10.88 -7.11 -16.50
N GLY A 50 10.22 -7.15 -15.33
CA GLY A 50 9.81 -8.39 -14.69
C GLY A 50 8.99 -9.26 -15.64
N LYS A 51 9.22 -10.57 -15.61
CA LYS A 51 8.36 -11.56 -16.30
C LYS A 51 6.95 -11.59 -15.68
N ILE A 52 6.79 -11.04 -14.48
CA ILE A 52 5.52 -11.02 -13.76
C ILE A 52 4.60 -9.98 -14.40
N ARG A 53 3.42 -10.44 -14.80
CA ARG A 53 2.34 -9.64 -15.36
C ARG A 53 1.02 -10.34 -15.07
N LYS A 54 -0.06 -9.58 -15.19
CA LYS A 54 -1.42 -10.11 -15.20
C LYS A 54 -1.55 -11.19 -16.28
N SER A 55 -2.32 -12.22 -15.96
CA SER A 55 -2.51 -13.43 -16.76
C SER A 55 -3.82 -14.11 -16.39
N ASN A 56 -4.76 -14.15 -17.34
CA ASN A 56 -6.07 -14.76 -17.14
C ASN A 56 -5.99 -16.26 -16.81
N SER A 57 -5.05 -16.99 -17.43
CA SER A 57 -4.84 -18.41 -17.11
C SER A 57 -4.43 -18.62 -15.65
N ARG A 58 -3.47 -17.83 -15.15
CA ARG A 58 -3.07 -17.85 -13.73
C ARG A 58 -4.21 -17.41 -12.81
N ALA A 59 -4.96 -16.39 -13.22
CA ALA A 59 -6.14 -15.93 -12.48
C ALA A 59 -7.21 -17.03 -12.36
N SER A 60 -7.48 -17.79 -13.43
CA SER A 60 -8.41 -18.92 -13.39
C SER A 60 -7.94 -20.01 -12.44
N SER A 61 -6.66 -20.39 -12.49
CA SER A 61 -6.11 -21.40 -11.57
C SER A 61 -6.23 -20.98 -10.10
N LEU A 62 -5.98 -19.71 -9.78
CA LEU A 62 -6.14 -19.16 -8.43
C LEU A 62 -7.62 -19.15 -8.00
N ARG A 63 -8.54 -18.81 -8.90
CA ARG A 63 -9.99 -18.84 -8.66
C ARG A 63 -10.48 -20.26 -8.38
N GLU A 64 -10.02 -21.24 -9.16
CA GLU A 64 -10.35 -22.66 -8.96
C GLU A 64 -9.80 -23.19 -7.64
N LEU A 65 -8.58 -22.80 -7.26
CA LEU A 65 -8.03 -23.10 -5.94
C LEU A 65 -8.85 -22.46 -4.81
N GLY A 66 -9.34 -21.23 -5.02
CA GLY A 66 -10.28 -20.56 -4.12
C GLY A 66 -11.58 -21.33 -3.96
N ASN A 67 -12.16 -21.82 -5.06
CA ASN A 67 -13.38 -22.64 -5.06
C ASN A 67 -13.18 -23.94 -4.27
N ALA A 68 -12.06 -24.65 -4.52
CA ALA A 68 -11.73 -25.88 -3.83
C ALA A 68 -11.52 -25.64 -2.32
N THR A 69 -10.84 -24.55 -1.96
CA THR A 69 -10.62 -24.14 -0.56
C THR A 69 -11.94 -23.84 0.13
N TYR A 70 -12.82 -23.06 -0.50
CA TYR A 70 -14.13 -22.72 0.05
C TYR A 70 -15.02 -23.94 0.23
N LYS A 71 -14.98 -24.90 -0.71
CA LYS A 71 -15.75 -26.15 -0.62
C LYS A 71 -15.29 -27.01 0.57
N LYS A 72 -14.00 -27.01 0.88
CA LYS A 72 -13.43 -27.76 2.02
C LYS A 72 -13.80 -27.13 3.38
N ALA A 73 -13.78 -25.80 3.48
CA ALA A 73 -14.01 -25.08 4.72
C ALA A 73 -14.93 -23.86 4.52
N PRO A 74 -16.25 -24.07 4.29
CA PRO A 74 -17.17 -22.98 3.98
C PRO A 74 -17.38 -22.01 5.16
N ASN A 75 -17.16 -22.47 6.40
CA ASN A 75 -17.31 -21.67 7.61
C ASN A 75 -16.09 -20.77 7.89
N GLU A 76 -14.95 -21.01 7.24
CA GLU A 76 -13.69 -20.28 7.40
C GLU A 76 -13.23 -19.68 6.05
N PRO A 77 -13.98 -18.71 5.51
CA PRO A 77 -13.77 -18.24 4.13
C PRO A 77 -12.49 -17.43 3.92
N GLY A 78 -11.74 -17.09 4.98
CA GLY A 78 -10.59 -16.18 4.92
C GLY A 78 -9.59 -16.57 3.83
N LYS A 79 -9.18 -17.84 3.80
CA LYS A 79 -8.22 -18.31 2.81
C LYS A 79 -8.78 -18.33 1.38
N ALA A 80 -10.06 -18.66 1.24
CA ALA A 80 -10.73 -18.61 -0.06
C ALA A 80 -10.84 -17.17 -0.60
N LEU A 81 -11.19 -16.22 0.27
CA LEU A 81 -11.24 -14.79 -0.08
C LEU A 81 -9.87 -14.25 -0.47
N GLU A 82 -8.79 -14.65 0.23
CA GLU A 82 -7.42 -14.33 -0.15
C GLU A 82 -7.07 -14.87 -1.55
N LEU A 83 -7.43 -16.12 -1.86
CA LEU A 83 -7.22 -16.73 -3.18
C LEU A 83 -8.03 -16.03 -4.28
N TYR A 84 -9.27 -15.62 -4.01
CA TYR A 84 -10.05 -14.81 -4.94
C TYR A 84 -9.40 -13.42 -5.15
N ASN A 85 -8.84 -12.82 -4.11
CA ASN A 85 -8.09 -11.56 -4.23
C ASN A 85 -6.83 -11.70 -5.08
N GLN A 86 -6.08 -12.79 -4.90
CA GLN A 86 -4.96 -13.14 -5.76
C GLN A 86 -5.40 -13.31 -7.22
N SER A 87 -6.52 -14.02 -7.46
CA SER A 87 -7.10 -14.19 -8.79
C SER A 87 -7.49 -12.84 -9.42
N ILE A 88 -8.21 -12.00 -8.69
CA ILE A 88 -8.61 -10.64 -9.11
C ILE A 88 -7.39 -9.78 -9.43
N CYS A 89 -6.35 -9.82 -8.61
CA CYS A 89 -5.12 -9.05 -8.83
C CYS A 89 -4.32 -9.55 -10.04
N MET A 90 -4.35 -10.86 -10.30
CA MET A 90 -3.69 -11.50 -11.44
C MET A 90 -4.47 -11.35 -12.76
N ALA A 91 -5.78 -11.15 -12.72
CA ALA A 91 -6.61 -11.04 -13.93
C ALA A 91 -6.32 -9.74 -14.70
N GLU A 92 -6.42 -9.83 -16.03
CA GLU A 92 -6.33 -8.67 -16.92
C GLU A 92 -7.59 -7.80 -16.79
N GLU A 93 -7.42 -6.49 -16.99
CA GLU A 93 -8.53 -5.54 -16.90
C GLU A 93 -9.61 -5.88 -17.95
N GLY A 94 -10.86 -5.96 -17.50
CA GLY A 94 -11.99 -6.29 -18.38
C GLY A 94 -12.03 -7.75 -18.84
N SER A 95 -11.24 -8.67 -18.29
CA SER A 95 -11.37 -10.09 -18.65
C SER A 95 -12.61 -10.74 -18.02
N THR A 96 -13.11 -11.80 -18.64
CA THR A 96 -14.19 -12.62 -18.09
C THR A 96 -13.78 -13.28 -16.76
N ASP A 97 -12.49 -13.64 -16.62
CA ASP A 97 -11.92 -14.18 -15.39
C ASP A 97 -12.02 -13.20 -14.21
N LEU A 98 -11.82 -11.91 -14.46
CA LEU A 98 -12.00 -10.87 -13.46
C LEU A 98 -13.46 -10.80 -12.97
N GLY A 99 -14.42 -10.79 -13.89
CA GLY A 99 -15.85 -10.83 -13.57
C GLY A 99 -16.25 -12.09 -12.80
N LEU A 100 -15.75 -13.26 -13.21
CA LEU A 100 -16.00 -14.54 -12.54
C LEU A 100 -15.42 -14.56 -11.11
N ALA A 101 -14.24 -13.99 -10.89
CA ALA A 101 -13.63 -13.94 -9.57
C ALA A 101 -14.42 -13.03 -8.61
N TYR A 102 -14.88 -11.85 -9.05
CA TYR A 102 -15.80 -11.00 -8.28
C TYR A 102 -17.13 -11.69 -7.99
N ALA A 103 -17.68 -12.43 -8.95
CA ALA A 103 -18.90 -13.20 -8.76
C ALA A 103 -18.72 -14.36 -7.75
N ASN A 104 -17.56 -15.00 -7.70
CA ASN A 104 -17.27 -16.03 -6.69
C ASN A 104 -17.11 -15.39 -5.30
N ARG A 105 -16.42 -14.25 -5.22
CA ARG A 105 -16.24 -13.48 -3.97
C ARG A 105 -17.58 -12.99 -3.39
N SER A 106 -18.50 -12.49 -4.22
CA SER A 106 -19.86 -12.11 -3.77
C SER A 106 -20.68 -13.29 -3.25
N ALA A 107 -20.48 -14.51 -3.77
CA ALA A 107 -21.13 -15.71 -3.26
C ALA A 107 -20.73 -15.98 -1.81
N VAL A 108 -19.44 -15.84 -1.51
CA VAL A 108 -18.91 -15.98 -0.15
C VAL A 108 -19.50 -14.92 0.78
N TYR A 109 -19.53 -13.65 0.36
CA TYR A 109 -20.12 -12.57 1.16
C TYR A 109 -21.59 -12.79 1.46
N PHE A 110 -22.37 -13.22 0.46
CA PHE A 110 -23.77 -13.58 0.64
C PHE A 110 -23.96 -14.66 1.72
N ASN A 111 -23.19 -15.75 1.64
CA ASN A 111 -23.27 -16.84 2.61
C ASN A 111 -22.83 -16.41 4.03
N ARG A 112 -22.00 -15.37 4.13
CA ARG A 112 -21.56 -14.76 5.40
C ARG A 112 -22.46 -13.64 5.89
N LYS A 113 -23.62 -13.41 5.25
CA LYS A 113 -24.56 -12.31 5.55
C LYS A 113 -23.93 -10.92 5.44
N LEU A 114 -22.84 -10.79 4.68
CA LEU A 114 -22.16 -9.53 4.39
C LEU A 114 -22.78 -8.93 3.11
N TYR A 115 -24.04 -8.51 3.22
CA TYR A 115 -24.84 -8.16 2.05
C TYR A 115 -24.37 -6.90 1.33
N ARG A 116 -23.82 -5.90 2.04
CA ARG A 116 -23.23 -4.70 1.41
C ARG A 116 -22.04 -5.08 0.53
N GLU A 117 -21.10 -5.84 1.07
CA GLU A 117 -19.92 -6.32 0.33
C GLU A 117 -20.31 -7.27 -0.80
N CYS A 118 -21.37 -8.07 -0.63
CA CYS A 118 -21.95 -8.88 -1.69
C CYS A 118 -22.39 -8.01 -2.87
N LEU A 119 -23.19 -6.97 -2.62
CA LEU A 119 -23.71 -6.07 -3.66
C LEU A 119 -22.59 -5.31 -4.39
N ASP A 120 -21.60 -4.79 -3.66
CA ASP A 120 -20.42 -4.15 -4.26
C ASP A 120 -19.71 -5.08 -5.24
N ASN A 121 -19.56 -6.36 -4.88
CA ASN A 121 -18.89 -7.35 -5.72
C ASN A 121 -19.75 -7.81 -6.90
N ILE A 122 -21.08 -7.79 -6.78
CA ILE A 122 -21.99 -8.04 -7.91
C ILE A 122 -21.86 -6.91 -8.94
N ALA A 123 -21.80 -5.65 -8.49
CA ALA A 123 -21.57 -4.50 -9.38
C ALA A 123 -20.23 -4.61 -10.10
N LEU A 124 -19.15 -4.93 -9.38
CA LEU A 124 -17.84 -5.17 -9.98
C LEU A 124 -17.88 -6.32 -11.00
N ALA A 125 -18.53 -7.45 -10.70
CA ALA A 125 -18.65 -8.55 -11.65
C ALA A 125 -19.30 -8.12 -12.97
N ARG A 126 -20.39 -7.34 -12.91
CA ARG A 126 -21.08 -6.82 -14.10
C ARG A 126 -20.21 -5.87 -14.92
N ASN A 127 -19.44 -5.03 -14.25
CA ASN A 127 -18.55 -4.08 -14.91
C ASN A 127 -17.34 -4.75 -15.58
N HIS A 128 -17.07 -6.03 -15.25
CA HIS A 128 -15.92 -6.78 -15.78
C HIS A 128 -16.36 -8.05 -16.54
N ASN A 129 -17.20 -7.88 -17.57
CA ASN A 129 -17.52 -8.93 -18.55
C ASN A 129 -17.96 -10.27 -17.95
N TYR A 130 -18.74 -10.25 -16.87
CA TYR A 130 -19.33 -11.48 -16.33
C TYR A 130 -20.24 -12.15 -17.37
N PRO A 131 -20.14 -13.48 -17.60
CA PRO A 131 -20.84 -14.13 -18.70
C PRO A 131 -22.38 -14.03 -18.61
N SER A 132 -23.02 -13.56 -19.68
CA SER A 132 -24.47 -13.34 -19.76
C SER A 132 -25.28 -14.59 -19.44
N GLN A 133 -24.81 -15.77 -19.86
CA GLN A 133 -25.48 -17.06 -19.59
C GLN A 133 -25.52 -17.43 -18.09
N MET A 134 -24.68 -16.80 -17.26
CA MET A 134 -24.65 -17.02 -15.81
C MET A 134 -25.33 -15.88 -15.04
N MET A 135 -25.82 -14.84 -15.72
CA MET A 135 -26.32 -13.61 -15.10
C MET A 135 -27.50 -13.84 -14.15
N SER A 136 -28.34 -14.84 -14.43
CA SER A 136 -29.46 -15.23 -13.57
C SER A 136 -29.02 -15.50 -12.13
N LYS A 137 -27.85 -16.15 -11.93
CA LYS A 137 -27.30 -16.44 -10.60
C LYS A 137 -26.90 -15.17 -9.84
N LEU A 138 -26.34 -14.18 -10.54
CA LEU A 138 -25.99 -12.89 -9.92
C LEU A 138 -27.24 -12.09 -9.57
N VAL A 139 -28.22 -12.03 -10.48
CA VAL A 139 -29.48 -11.30 -10.28
C VAL A 139 -30.27 -11.86 -9.09
N GLU A 140 -30.38 -13.19 -8.99
CA GLU A 140 -31.06 -13.82 -7.86
C GLU A 140 -30.37 -13.50 -6.53
N ARG A 141 -29.03 -13.59 -6.49
CA ARG A 141 -28.24 -13.24 -5.30
C ARG A 141 -28.40 -11.77 -4.92
N GLU A 142 -28.40 -10.86 -5.90
CA GLU A 142 -28.60 -9.43 -5.67
C GLU A 142 -29.97 -9.14 -5.07
N LYS A 143 -31.03 -9.71 -5.67
CA LYS A 143 -32.41 -9.54 -5.19
C LYS A 143 -32.52 -9.98 -3.73
N ARG A 144 -32.02 -11.16 -3.40
CA ARG A 144 -32.04 -11.69 -2.03
C ARG A 144 -31.22 -10.84 -1.07
N ALA A 145 -30.04 -10.38 -1.48
CA ALA A 145 -29.18 -9.54 -0.64
C ALA A 145 -29.84 -8.19 -0.31
N LYS A 146 -30.54 -7.57 -1.27
CA LYS A 146 -31.30 -6.32 -1.04
C LYS A 146 -32.46 -6.54 -0.07
N GLN A 147 -33.24 -7.61 -0.26
CA GLN A 147 -34.34 -7.97 0.66
C GLN A 147 -33.85 -8.16 2.10
N PHE A 148 -32.71 -8.82 2.31
CA PHE A 148 -32.17 -8.98 3.67
C PHE A 148 -31.70 -7.65 4.28
N LEU A 149 -31.12 -6.75 3.49
CA LEU A 149 -30.72 -5.43 3.98
C LEU A 149 -31.92 -4.55 4.35
N GLU A 150 -32.98 -4.57 3.56
CA GLU A 150 -34.22 -3.84 3.85
C GLU A 150 -34.81 -4.31 5.20
N ASN A 151 -34.89 -5.62 5.42
CA ASN A 151 -35.37 -6.20 6.69
C ASN A 151 -34.47 -5.89 7.91
N ASP A 152 -33.16 -5.66 7.71
CA ASP A 152 -32.22 -5.29 8.78
C ASP A 152 -32.32 -3.80 9.16
N VAL A 153 -32.70 -2.93 8.21
CA VAL A 153 -32.86 -1.48 8.45
C VAL A 153 -34.07 -1.19 9.33
N ASP A 154 -35.15 -1.96 9.20
CA ASP A 154 -36.32 -1.86 10.07
C ASP A 154 -36.03 -2.24 11.54
N ASN A 155 -34.86 -2.85 11.82
CA ASN A 155 -34.44 -3.31 13.15
C ASN A 155 -33.24 -2.57 13.74
N SER A 156 -32.68 -1.56 13.06
CA SER A 156 -31.46 -0.87 13.53
C SER A 156 -31.55 0.65 13.50
N SER A 157 -31.32 1.27 14.67
CA SER A 157 -31.13 2.71 14.82
C SER A 157 -29.83 3.20 14.16
N PRO A 158 -29.73 4.50 13.78
CA PRO A 158 -28.66 5.00 12.92
C PRO A 158 -27.29 4.81 13.55
N SER A 159 -26.41 4.06 12.88
CA SER A 159 -24.99 4.00 13.24
C SER A 159 -24.28 5.24 12.70
N GLU A 160 -23.46 5.83 13.58
CA GLU A 160 -22.86 7.15 13.44
C GLU A 160 -22.11 7.37 12.12
N SER A 161 -22.32 8.58 11.61
CA SER A 161 -21.69 9.18 10.45
C SER A 161 -20.17 9.10 10.47
N SER A 162 -19.60 8.83 9.30
CA SER A 162 -18.18 8.93 9.00
C SER A 162 -17.58 10.26 9.48
N THR A 163 -16.73 10.19 10.50
CA THR A 163 -15.94 11.33 10.97
C THR A 163 -14.83 11.60 9.95
N THR A 164 -14.83 12.79 9.38
CA THR A 164 -13.73 13.34 8.57
C THR A 164 -12.40 13.16 9.30
N THR A 165 -11.52 12.32 8.75
CA THR A 165 -10.28 11.91 9.41
C THR A 165 -9.19 12.97 9.25
N LYS A 166 -8.98 13.81 10.27
CA LYS A 166 -7.72 14.57 10.40
C LYS A 166 -6.54 13.59 10.44
N ASN A 167 -5.40 13.96 9.84
CA ASN A 167 -4.21 13.10 9.74
C ASN A 167 -3.52 12.86 11.09
N SER A 168 -3.71 13.77 12.04
CA SER A 168 -3.32 13.61 13.43
C SER A 168 -4.31 14.37 14.32
N THR A 169 -4.59 13.83 15.50
CA THR A 169 -5.32 14.53 16.57
C THR A 169 -4.44 14.53 17.80
N ILE A 170 -3.86 15.69 18.09
CA ILE A 170 -3.07 15.96 19.29
C ILE A 170 -3.99 16.68 20.28
N LYS A 171 -4.11 16.16 21.50
CA LYS A 171 -4.86 16.85 22.55
C LYS A 171 -4.07 18.06 23.04
N SER A 172 -4.78 19.15 23.38
CA SER A 172 -4.20 20.44 23.78
C SER A 172 -3.35 20.40 25.04
N PHE A 173 -3.44 19.34 25.85
CA PHE A 173 -2.66 19.15 27.07
C PHE A 173 -1.32 18.42 26.84
N LEU A 174 -0.97 18.11 25.59
CA LEU A 174 0.37 17.67 25.22
C LEU A 174 1.23 18.88 24.87
N ALA A 175 2.40 18.99 25.51
CA ALA A 175 3.42 19.99 25.23
C ALA A 175 4.76 19.32 24.90
N LEU A 176 5.65 20.03 24.21
CA LEU A 176 7.05 19.59 24.05
C LEU A 176 7.82 19.89 25.33
N SER A 177 8.76 19.03 25.69
CA SER A 177 9.78 19.31 26.71
C SER A 177 10.63 20.52 26.31
N GLU A 178 11.33 21.12 27.28
CA GLU A 178 12.22 22.26 27.03
C GLU A 178 13.30 21.95 25.99
N ASP A 179 13.83 20.73 26.00
CA ASP A 179 14.81 20.24 25.02
C ASP A 179 14.19 19.78 23.69
N ARG A 180 12.86 19.84 23.57
CA ARG A 180 12.06 19.44 22.40
C ARG A 180 12.23 17.99 21.95
N ARG A 181 12.74 17.10 22.81
CA ARG A 181 12.94 15.68 22.49
C ARG A 181 11.79 14.78 22.95
N CYS A 182 10.92 15.27 23.82
CA CYS A 182 9.83 14.50 24.41
C CYS A 182 8.51 15.26 24.37
N LEU A 183 7.41 14.51 24.39
CA LEU A 183 6.07 15.05 24.68
C LEU A 183 5.78 14.85 26.18
N ILE A 184 5.34 15.91 26.84
CA ILE A 184 4.94 15.94 28.24
C ILE A 184 3.46 16.32 28.36
N THR A 185 2.79 15.89 29.44
CA THR A 185 1.41 16.27 29.72
C THR A 185 1.36 17.44 30.70
N THR A 186 0.46 18.38 30.48
CA THR A 186 0.24 19.52 31.40
C THR A 186 -0.75 19.20 32.52
N ARG A 187 -1.33 18.00 32.53
CA ARG A 187 -2.23 17.51 33.57
C ARG A 187 -2.14 16.00 33.76
N TYR A 188 -2.77 15.53 34.84
CA TYR A 188 -3.02 14.11 35.07
C TYR A 188 -3.97 13.53 34.02
N MET A 189 -3.74 12.26 33.68
CA MET A 189 -4.52 11.49 32.71
C MET A 189 -5.28 10.36 33.40
N GLU A 190 -6.45 10.05 32.86
CA GLU A 190 -7.18 8.85 33.26
C GLU A 190 -6.72 7.64 32.43
N ALA A 191 -6.81 6.46 33.02
CA ALA A 191 -6.52 5.21 32.32
C ALA A 191 -7.47 5.03 31.13
N GLY A 192 -6.92 4.84 29.93
CA GLY A 192 -7.68 4.68 28.69
C GLY A 192 -7.89 5.96 27.88
N GLU A 193 -7.45 7.12 28.38
CA GLU A 193 -7.54 8.39 27.64
C GLU A 193 -6.59 8.40 26.41
N LYS A 194 -7.15 8.70 25.22
CA LYS A 194 -6.38 8.82 23.96
C LYS A 194 -5.82 10.24 23.81
N VAL A 195 -4.49 10.37 23.85
CA VAL A 195 -3.78 11.66 23.85
C VAL A 195 -3.24 12.08 22.49
N LEU A 196 -2.77 11.10 21.72
CA LEU A 196 -2.20 11.27 20.39
C LEU A 196 -2.74 10.16 19.50
N LEU A 197 -3.30 10.55 18.36
CA LEU A 197 -3.64 9.65 17.27
C LEU A 197 -2.96 10.18 16.03
N GLU A 198 -2.01 9.43 15.49
CA GLU A 198 -1.26 9.80 14.29
C GLU A 198 -1.31 8.66 13.28
N LYS A 199 -1.54 9.02 12.00
CA LYS A 199 -1.40 8.07 10.90
C LYS A 199 0.08 7.92 10.55
N PRO A 200 0.54 6.71 10.20
CA PRO A 200 1.93 6.51 9.81
C PRO A 200 2.31 7.40 8.63
N PHE A 201 3.49 8.02 8.71
CA PHE A 201 4.00 8.88 7.64
C PHE A 201 4.27 8.08 6.36
N VAL A 202 4.92 6.92 6.51
CA VAL A 202 5.09 5.93 5.45
C VAL A 202 4.59 4.58 5.96
N LEU A 203 3.89 3.88 5.07
CA LEU A 203 3.37 2.54 5.30
C LEU A 203 3.83 1.66 4.14
N VAL A 204 4.23 0.42 4.42
CA VAL A 204 4.49 -0.63 3.43
C VAL A 204 3.80 -1.89 3.93
N VAL A 205 2.97 -2.51 3.09
CA VAL A 205 2.32 -3.78 3.41
C VAL A 205 3.27 -4.92 3.05
N GLU A 206 3.46 -5.87 3.97
CA GLU A 206 4.27 -7.06 3.68
C GLU A 206 3.62 -7.89 2.54
N PRO A 207 4.41 -8.48 1.61
CA PRO A 207 3.86 -9.22 0.47
C PRO A 207 2.89 -10.34 0.86
N GLU A 208 3.10 -10.97 2.01
CA GLU A 208 2.23 -12.01 2.58
C GLU A 208 0.82 -11.48 2.92
N LEU A 209 0.69 -10.17 3.12
CA LEU A 209 -0.55 -9.48 3.46
C LEU A 209 -1.14 -8.67 2.31
N ALA A 210 -0.48 -8.61 1.15
CA ALA A 210 -0.87 -7.78 0.01
C ALA A 210 -2.30 -8.04 -0.51
N TYR A 211 -2.77 -9.28 -0.40
CA TYR A 211 -4.12 -9.69 -0.81
C TYR A 211 -5.14 -9.65 0.32
N GLN A 212 -4.72 -9.23 1.51
CA GLN A 212 -5.55 -9.14 2.72
C GLN A 212 -5.70 -7.70 3.20
N ARG A 213 -4.78 -6.81 2.83
CA ARG A 213 -4.72 -5.42 3.31
C ARG A 213 -4.60 -4.45 2.16
N CYS A 214 -5.22 -3.29 2.33
CA CYS A 214 -5.05 -2.14 1.45
C CYS A 214 -3.61 -1.63 1.52
N ASP A 215 -2.97 -1.45 0.37
CA ASP A 215 -1.60 -0.94 0.29
C ASP A 215 -1.46 0.52 0.76
N TYR A 216 -2.55 1.28 0.78
CA TYR A 216 -2.58 2.66 1.27
C TYR A 216 -2.83 2.76 2.78
N CYS A 217 -3.91 2.15 3.27
CA CYS A 217 -4.36 2.34 4.66
C CYS A 217 -4.18 1.11 5.57
N ALA A 218 -3.62 0.01 5.05
CA ALA A 218 -3.46 -1.29 5.72
C ALA A 218 -4.73 -1.94 6.28
N ALA A 219 -5.91 -1.35 6.03
CA ALA A 219 -7.19 -1.91 6.43
C ALA A 219 -7.48 -3.18 5.64
N THR A 220 -8.10 -4.16 6.28
CA THR A 220 -8.42 -5.44 5.64
C THR A 220 -9.68 -5.42 4.79
N LYS A 221 -10.59 -4.47 5.04
CA LYS A 221 -11.91 -4.31 4.37
C LYS A 221 -12.64 -5.66 4.14
N LYS A 222 -12.56 -6.59 5.10
CA LYS A 222 -13.14 -7.95 4.97
C LYS A 222 -12.75 -8.65 3.65
N HIS A 223 -11.53 -8.42 3.15
CA HIS A 223 -11.02 -8.88 1.85
C HIS A 223 -11.73 -8.30 0.61
N SER A 224 -12.63 -7.32 0.75
CA SER A 224 -13.32 -6.68 -0.38
C SER A 224 -12.44 -5.56 -0.95
N LEU A 225 -11.30 -5.96 -1.49
CA LEU A 225 -10.28 -5.08 -2.07
C LEU A 225 -10.40 -5.03 -3.61
N ILE A 226 -9.97 -3.93 -4.21
CA ILE A 226 -9.83 -3.77 -5.67
C ILE A 226 -8.34 -3.80 -6.05
N PRO A 227 -7.96 -4.40 -7.18
CA PRO A 227 -6.56 -4.55 -7.54
C PRO A 227 -5.97 -3.27 -8.16
N CYS A 228 -4.64 -3.18 -8.19
CA CYS A 228 -4.00 -2.30 -9.17
C CYS A 228 -4.30 -2.77 -10.60
N LYS A 229 -4.42 -1.80 -11.53
CA LYS A 229 -4.62 -2.07 -12.96
C LYS A 229 -3.33 -2.46 -13.68
N GLY A 230 -2.16 -2.04 -13.17
CA GLY A 230 -0.86 -2.26 -13.81
C GLY A 230 -0.08 -3.48 -13.30
N CYS A 231 -0.01 -3.67 -11.98
CA CYS A 231 0.81 -4.73 -11.36
C CYS A 231 -0.05 -5.87 -10.81
N THR A 232 0.61 -6.92 -10.29
CA THR A 232 -0.07 -8.05 -9.63
C THR A 232 0.11 -8.09 -8.11
N ALA A 233 0.75 -7.06 -7.55
CA ALA A 233 1.31 -7.13 -6.19
C ALA A 233 0.52 -6.35 -5.13
N VAL A 234 -0.39 -5.43 -5.48
CA VAL A 234 -1.08 -4.59 -4.48
C VAL A 234 -2.57 -4.44 -4.75
N MET A 235 -3.33 -4.21 -3.68
CA MET A 235 -4.77 -3.99 -3.71
C MET A 235 -5.18 -2.85 -2.77
N TYR A 236 -6.38 -2.30 -2.97
CA TYR A 236 -6.89 -1.12 -2.29
C TYR A 236 -8.30 -1.32 -1.76
N CYS A 237 -8.70 -0.53 -0.75
CA CYS A 237 -10.07 -0.56 -0.27
C CYS A 237 -11.07 -0.08 -1.35
N ASN A 238 -10.72 0.96 -2.08
CA ASN A 238 -11.57 1.67 -3.03
C ASN A 238 -10.71 2.56 -3.94
N GLU A 239 -11.37 3.21 -4.91
CA GLU A 239 -10.72 4.11 -5.86
C GLU A 239 -10.00 5.28 -5.17
N GLU A 240 -10.53 5.79 -4.05
CA GLU A 240 -9.87 6.83 -3.27
C GLU A 240 -8.50 6.36 -2.74
N CYS A 241 -8.44 5.20 -2.09
CA CYS A 241 -7.17 4.63 -1.61
C CYS A 241 -6.20 4.36 -2.77
N GLN A 242 -6.72 3.92 -3.92
CA GLN A 242 -5.91 3.68 -5.11
C GLN A 242 -5.32 4.99 -5.65
N ALA A 243 -6.14 6.04 -5.77
CA ALA A 243 -5.71 7.36 -6.22
C ALA A 243 -4.68 7.98 -5.28
N GLN A 244 -4.92 7.92 -3.97
CA GLN A 244 -4.00 8.43 -2.95
C GLN A 244 -2.64 7.70 -2.98
N ALA A 245 -2.65 6.36 -3.09
CA ALA A 245 -1.42 5.58 -3.25
C ALA A 245 -0.68 5.94 -4.53
N PHE A 246 -1.39 6.04 -5.65
CA PHE A 246 -0.83 6.38 -6.95
C PHE A 246 -0.16 7.76 -6.92
N GLN A 247 -0.85 8.77 -6.39
CA GLN A 247 -0.33 10.13 -6.29
C GLN A 247 0.95 10.22 -5.44
N ARG A 248 1.05 9.43 -4.37
CA ARG A 248 2.15 9.55 -3.40
C ARG A 248 3.39 8.70 -3.71
N TYR A 249 3.20 7.46 -4.17
CA TYR A 249 4.33 6.55 -4.33
C TYR A 249 4.11 5.48 -5.39
N HIS A 250 2.88 4.97 -5.55
CA HIS A 250 2.65 3.80 -6.38
C HIS A 250 2.86 4.06 -7.87
N GLN A 251 2.70 5.31 -8.34
CA GLN A 251 3.06 5.66 -9.73
C GLN A 251 4.52 5.38 -10.08
N PHE A 252 5.43 5.44 -9.10
CA PHE A 252 6.86 5.17 -9.29
C PHE A 252 7.21 3.70 -9.00
N GLU A 253 6.38 3.02 -8.21
CA GLU A 253 6.60 1.62 -7.80
C GLU A 253 5.89 0.60 -8.70
N CYS A 254 4.83 0.98 -9.41
CA CYS A 254 3.91 0.04 -10.06
C CYS A 254 4.63 -0.95 -10.99
N GLU A 255 5.63 -0.51 -11.74
CA GLU A 255 6.34 -1.39 -12.66
C GLU A 255 7.33 -2.35 -11.98
N ILE A 256 7.73 -2.07 -10.75
CA ILE A 256 8.81 -2.76 -10.04
C ILE A 256 8.34 -3.49 -8.79
N VAL A 257 7.14 -3.19 -8.29
CA VAL A 257 6.64 -3.70 -7.01
C VAL A 257 6.52 -5.22 -6.98
N ASP A 258 6.18 -5.85 -8.11
CA ASP A 258 6.20 -7.32 -8.25
C ASP A 258 7.62 -7.88 -8.06
N ASP A 259 8.64 -7.21 -8.60
CA ASP A 259 10.05 -7.60 -8.45
C ASP A 259 10.55 -7.34 -7.02
N LEU A 260 10.16 -6.20 -6.42
CA LEU A 260 10.45 -5.87 -5.02
C LEU A 260 9.88 -6.95 -4.09
N HIS A 261 8.64 -7.39 -4.33
CA HIS A 261 8.00 -8.46 -3.58
C HIS A 261 8.77 -9.79 -3.60
N LEU A 262 9.51 -10.09 -4.68
CA LEU A 262 10.40 -11.25 -4.73
C LEU A 262 11.66 -11.06 -3.87
N LEU A 263 12.22 -9.85 -3.83
CA LEU A 263 13.39 -9.52 -3.00
C LEU A 263 13.09 -9.63 -1.50
N PHE A 264 11.84 -9.45 -1.08
CA PHE A 264 11.42 -9.57 0.33
C PHE A 264 11.28 -11.00 0.83
N ARG A 265 11.48 -12.03 -0.02
CA ARG A 265 11.63 -13.42 0.45
C ARG A 265 12.98 -13.67 1.18
N GLY A 266 13.80 -12.63 1.35
CA GLY A 266 15.10 -12.64 2.03
C GLY A 266 15.15 -11.95 3.41
N PRO A 267 16.35 -11.60 3.92
CA PRO A 267 16.56 -11.01 5.26
C PRO A 267 15.84 -9.66 5.44
N LYS A 268 15.54 -9.28 6.70
CA LYS A 268 14.85 -8.02 7.08
C LYS A 268 15.40 -6.75 6.40
N ALA A 269 16.69 -6.72 6.06
CA ALA A 269 17.33 -5.59 5.39
C ALA A 269 16.70 -5.25 4.03
N THR A 270 16.14 -6.22 3.29
CA THR A 270 15.45 -5.90 2.04
C THR A 270 14.18 -5.10 2.32
N ARG A 271 13.44 -5.37 3.42
CA ARG A 271 12.21 -4.65 3.82
C ARG A 271 12.43 -3.14 3.99
N MET A 272 13.59 -2.75 4.49
CA MET A 272 13.96 -1.33 4.63
C MET A 272 14.05 -0.64 3.26
N PHE A 273 14.39 -1.36 2.20
CA PHE A 273 14.50 -0.75 0.87
C PHE A 273 13.18 -0.19 0.36
N HIS A 274 12.04 -0.89 0.54
CA HIS A 274 10.74 -0.36 0.11
C HIS A 274 10.35 0.89 0.90
N VAL A 275 10.59 0.86 2.21
CA VAL A 275 10.30 1.98 3.10
C VAL A 275 11.14 3.20 2.69
N ILE A 276 12.44 3.00 2.46
CA ILE A 276 13.36 4.04 1.98
C ILE A 276 12.91 4.56 0.61
N LEU A 277 12.48 3.68 -0.30
CA LEU A 277 11.99 4.07 -1.62
C LEU A 277 10.73 4.94 -1.52
N ARG A 278 9.76 4.59 -0.67
CA ARG A 278 8.58 5.43 -0.41
C ARG A 278 8.94 6.76 0.23
N LEU A 279 9.84 6.76 1.22
CA LEU A 279 10.34 7.99 1.85
C LEU A 279 11.02 8.91 0.83
N PHE A 280 11.84 8.34 -0.06
CA PHE A 280 12.50 9.06 -1.13
C PHE A 280 11.49 9.73 -2.06
N TRP A 281 10.50 8.99 -2.57
CA TRP A 281 9.47 9.56 -3.44
C TRP A 281 8.63 10.62 -2.74
N GLN A 282 8.29 10.41 -1.46
CA GLN A 282 7.57 11.40 -0.67
C GLN A 282 8.38 12.70 -0.51
N ALA A 283 9.69 12.60 -0.25
CA ALA A 283 10.58 13.77 -0.16
C ALA A 283 10.66 14.52 -1.49
N ILE A 284 10.75 13.79 -2.62
CA ILE A 284 10.73 14.39 -3.97
C ILE A 284 9.40 15.13 -4.21
N LEU A 285 8.25 14.52 -3.86
CA LEU A 285 6.96 15.18 -4.02
C LEU A 285 6.84 16.44 -3.17
N LEU A 286 7.29 16.43 -1.92
CA LEU A 286 7.31 17.60 -1.05
C LEU A 286 8.22 18.72 -1.59
N LEU A 287 9.38 18.35 -2.11
CA LEU A 287 10.29 19.29 -2.77
C LEU A 287 9.63 19.94 -4.00
N LEU A 288 8.88 19.17 -4.78
CA LEU A 288 8.21 19.68 -5.98
C LEU A 288 6.97 20.52 -5.67
N GLU A 289 6.26 20.23 -4.58
CA GLU A 289 5.08 20.98 -4.15
C GLU A 289 5.44 22.38 -3.63
N ASP A 290 6.48 22.49 -2.79
CA ASP A 290 6.99 23.78 -2.30
C ASP A 290 8.51 23.72 -2.09
N PRO A 291 9.30 24.02 -3.14
CA PRO A 291 10.76 23.95 -3.05
C PRO A 291 11.35 24.86 -1.96
N LYS A 292 10.76 26.05 -1.78
CA LYS A 292 11.27 27.05 -0.83
C LYS A 292 11.04 26.58 0.60
N LYS A 293 9.85 26.04 0.90
CA LYS A 293 9.53 25.51 2.23
C LYS A 293 10.32 24.24 2.52
N PHE A 294 10.44 23.33 1.54
CA PHE A 294 11.23 22.11 1.70
C PHE A 294 12.69 22.42 2.07
N LEU A 295 13.32 23.36 1.36
CA LEU A 295 14.70 23.76 1.64
C LEU A 295 14.86 24.42 3.03
N LYS A 296 13.85 25.14 3.52
CA LYS A 296 13.84 25.67 4.90
C LYS A 296 13.74 24.56 5.96
N CYS A 297 13.04 23.47 5.68
CA CYS A 297 12.93 22.33 6.59
C CYS A 297 14.21 21.48 6.66
N VAL A 298 15.02 21.48 5.60
CA VAL A 298 16.28 20.73 5.51
C VAL A 298 17.48 21.57 5.94
N ALA A 299 17.36 22.91 5.89
CA ALA A 299 18.39 23.80 6.43
C ALA A 299 18.59 23.48 7.93
N PRO A 300 19.84 23.32 8.40
CA PRO A 300 20.10 23.21 9.83
C PRO A 300 19.46 24.42 10.50
N ALA A 301 18.61 24.18 11.51
CA ALA A 301 18.26 25.24 12.43
C ALA A 301 19.59 25.84 12.89
N GLU A 302 19.78 27.15 12.68
CA GLU A 302 20.96 27.86 13.15
C GLU A 302 21.14 27.46 14.61
N ARG A 303 22.21 26.71 14.91
CA ARG A 303 22.55 26.38 16.28
C ARG A 303 22.85 27.71 16.93
N GLU A 304 21.92 28.24 17.72
CA GLU A 304 22.28 29.16 18.77
C GLU A 304 23.34 28.43 19.60
N SER A 305 24.58 28.87 19.45
CA SER A 305 25.74 28.34 20.16
C SER A 305 25.43 28.38 21.66
N PRO A 306 25.48 27.24 22.38
CA PRO A 306 25.43 27.27 23.83
C PRO A 306 26.62 28.09 24.30
N ARG A 307 26.37 29.16 25.05
CA ARG A 307 27.43 29.82 25.81
C ARG A 307 28.06 28.78 26.72
N ASP A 308 29.39 28.75 26.72
CA ASP A 308 30.24 27.87 27.49
C ASP A 308 29.75 27.60 28.92
N SER A 309 29.60 26.32 29.26
CA SER A 309 30.08 25.78 30.53
C SER A 309 29.97 24.24 30.55
N SER A 310 31.12 23.59 30.38
CA SER A 310 31.55 22.32 30.97
C SER A 310 30.63 21.08 30.92
N GLY A 311 31.07 20.08 30.13
CA GLY A 311 31.18 18.68 30.60
C GLY A 311 30.06 17.71 30.20
N GLY A 312 30.40 16.76 29.32
CA GLY A 312 29.68 15.48 29.17
C GLY A 312 29.18 15.20 27.76
N GLU A 313 29.98 14.46 26.98
CA GLU A 313 29.61 13.96 25.65
C GLU A 313 28.39 13.05 25.70
N CYS A 314 27.39 13.30 24.86
CA CYS A 314 26.38 12.32 24.51
C CYS A 314 26.06 12.46 23.01
N PHE A 315 26.59 11.55 22.21
CA PHE A 315 26.26 11.41 20.80
C PHE A 315 24.78 10.98 20.66
N ALA A 316 23.94 11.87 20.14
CA ALA A 316 22.58 11.53 19.73
C ALA A 316 22.44 11.75 18.21
N LEU A 317 22.34 10.64 17.49
CA LEU A 317 21.90 10.58 16.09
C LEU A 317 20.47 11.13 16.00
N VAL A 318 20.30 12.21 15.25
CA VAL A 318 19.00 12.77 14.87
C VAL A 318 18.47 11.96 13.69
N ALA A 319 17.41 11.19 13.91
CA ALA A 319 16.62 10.60 12.84
C ALA A 319 15.54 11.61 12.41
N THR A 320 15.65 12.10 11.18
CA THR A 320 14.57 12.72 10.41
C THR A 320 13.70 11.66 9.77
#